data_AF-A0A2S5RAD3-F1
#
_entry.id   AF-A0A2S5RAD3-F1
#
_cell.length_a   1.000
_cell.length_b   1.000
_cell.length_c   1.000
_cell.angle_alpha   90.00
_cell.angle_beta   90.00
_cell.angle_gamma   90.00
#
_symmetry.space_group_name_H-M   'P 1'
#
loop_
_entity.id
_entity.type
_entity.pdbx_description
1 polymer ?
#
loop_
_entity_poly.entity_id
_entity_poly.type
_entity_poly.pdbx_seq_one_letter_code
_entity_poly.pdbx_strand_id
1 'polypeptide(L)'
;MTRQQIYNEIRARSPLDIYSAPELLEALELFENEDLLEDLEDLYQEWGKGVQLNRAREKEEFERIQKCESLFEFITEAIFNHGDPSVIPPLLKYVPSDDTDQDLVFMEDYSSEQICNGITNARCFGEDYIPVLLGCIHELLPRAMANADSFLYQMILDDLVYFKETRPLVSYFYLAQKESLMQIFDYSIEKTLEEVKEGKSQEMFNCAIDRISRPIISVSFENEPIDQIAFFRQEFLKLHGHDG
;
A
#
# COMPACT_ATOMS: atom_id res chain seq x y z
N MET A 1 -21.53 -14.89 16.99
CA MET A 1 -21.03 -16.02 16.17
C MET A 1 -19.56 -16.21 16.53
N THR A 2 -18.99 -17.41 16.51
CA THR A 2 -17.53 -17.56 16.72
C THR A 2 -16.77 -17.21 15.44
N ARG A 3 -15.47 -16.81 15.52
CA ARG A 3 -14.64 -16.56 14.32
C ARG A 3 -14.70 -17.72 13.33
N GLN A 4 -14.48 -18.95 13.81
CA GLN A 4 -14.56 -20.16 12.99
C GLN A 4 -15.92 -20.35 12.30
N GLN A 5 -17.03 -20.01 12.97
CA GLN A 5 -18.35 -20.09 12.35
C GLN A 5 -18.50 -19.08 11.21
N ILE A 6 -18.02 -17.84 11.39
CA ILE A 6 -18.04 -16.82 10.35
C ILE A 6 -17.16 -17.25 9.17
N TYR A 7 -15.95 -17.73 9.44
CA TYR A 7 -15.02 -18.21 8.41
C TYR A 7 -15.59 -19.37 7.60
N ASN A 8 -16.25 -20.32 8.26
CA ASN A 8 -16.93 -21.42 7.57
C ASN A 8 -18.07 -20.92 6.68
N GLU A 9 -18.83 -19.92 7.12
CA GLU A 9 -19.93 -19.33 6.36
C GLU A 9 -19.41 -18.60 5.10
N ILE A 10 -18.37 -17.77 5.25
CA ILE A 10 -17.71 -17.09 4.12
C ILE A 10 -17.21 -18.11 3.09
N ARG A 11 -16.49 -19.14 3.56
CA ARG A 11 -15.93 -20.19 2.66
C ARG A 11 -17.00 -21.04 1.99
N ALA A 12 -18.14 -21.29 2.65
CA ALA A 12 -19.24 -22.04 2.06
C ALA A 12 -19.96 -21.25 0.96
N ARG A 13 -19.97 -19.92 1.06
CA ARG A 13 -20.59 -18.99 0.11
C ARG A 13 -19.66 -18.46 -0.97
N SER A 14 -18.36 -18.78 -0.88
CA SER A 14 -17.33 -18.37 -1.83
C SER A 14 -17.67 -18.75 -3.29
N PRO A 15 -17.39 -17.88 -4.28
CA PRO A 15 -16.85 -16.52 -4.13
C PRO A 15 -17.88 -15.57 -3.49
N LEU A 16 -17.44 -14.80 -2.50
CA LEU A 16 -18.24 -13.86 -1.73
C LEU A 16 -17.43 -12.60 -1.43
N ASP A 17 -18.02 -11.43 -1.69
CA ASP A 17 -17.47 -10.12 -1.33
C ASP A 17 -18.14 -9.53 -0.08
N ILE A 18 -17.48 -8.53 0.53
CA ILE A 18 -17.95 -7.86 1.75
C ILE A 18 -19.30 -7.14 1.59
N TYR A 19 -19.63 -6.69 0.38
CA TYR A 19 -20.87 -5.97 0.09
C TYR A 19 -22.07 -6.91 0.01
N SER A 20 -21.83 -8.18 -0.32
CA SER A 20 -22.83 -9.23 -0.47
C SER A 20 -23.18 -9.93 0.85
N ALA A 21 -22.36 -9.76 1.89
CA ALA A 21 -22.63 -10.29 3.23
C ALA A 21 -22.13 -9.34 4.34
N PRO A 22 -22.64 -8.11 4.40
CA PRO A 22 -22.21 -7.12 5.40
C PRO A 22 -22.40 -7.64 6.82
N GLU A 23 -23.38 -8.52 7.07
CA GLU A 23 -23.61 -9.13 8.39
C GLU A 23 -22.43 -9.99 8.89
N LEU A 24 -21.66 -10.56 7.97
CA LEU A 24 -20.48 -11.37 8.31
C LEU A 24 -19.27 -10.48 8.58
N LEU A 25 -19.15 -9.37 7.86
CA LEU A 25 -18.13 -8.35 8.11
C LEU A 25 -18.36 -7.68 9.46
N GLU A 26 -19.57 -7.18 9.72
CA GLU A 26 -19.97 -6.58 11.01
C GLU A 26 -19.73 -7.54 12.18
N ALA A 27 -19.89 -8.85 11.96
CA ALA A 27 -19.60 -9.85 12.98
C ALA A 27 -18.10 -10.08 13.20
N LEU A 28 -17.26 -9.88 12.18
CA LEU A 28 -15.80 -9.96 12.29
C LEU A 28 -15.19 -8.72 12.95
N GLU A 29 -15.79 -7.55 12.73
CA GLU A 29 -15.41 -6.27 13.37
C GLU A 29 -15.62 -6.26 14.90
N LEU A 30 -16.21 -7.32 15.46
CA LEU A 30 -16.33 -7.49 16.92
C LEU A 30 -15.10 -8.15 17.56
N PHE A 31 -14.12 -8.61 16.77
CA PHE A 31 -12.89 -9.23 17.26
C PHE A 31 -11.72 -8.25 17.19
N GLU A 32 -10.77 -8.37 18.12
CA GLU A 32 -9.62 -7.47 18.20
C GLU A 32 -8.67 -7.64 17.01
N ASN A 33 -7.91 -6.59 16.69
CA ASN A 33 -6.95 -6.61 15.59
C ASN A 33 -5.87 -7.69 15.76
N GLU A 34 -5.38 -7.94 16.98
CA GLU A 34 -4.34 -8.94 17.21
C GLU A 34 -4.82 -10.35 16.84
N ASP A 35 -6.06 -10.67 17.18
CA ASP A 35 -6.71 -11.93 16.84
C ASP A 35 -6.87 -12.07 15.32
N LEU A 36 -7.36 -11.02 14.65
CA LEU A 36 -7.57 -11.04 13.20
C LEU A 36 -6.25 -11.12 12.42
N LEU A 37 -5.18 -10.51 12.92
CA LEU A 37 -3.84 -10.59 12.33
C LEU A 37 -3.22 -11.99 12.47
N GLU A 38 -3.48 -12.70 13.58
CA GLU A 38 -3.09 -14.10 13.74
C GLU A 38 -3.84 -14.98 12.73
N ASP A 39 -5.15 -14.81 12.62
CA ASP A 39 -5.99 -15.55 11.67
C ASP A 39 -5.60 -15.25 10.21
N LEU A 40 -5.20 -14.01 9.91
CA LEU A 40 -4.70 -13.61 8.58
C LEU A 40 -3.38 -14.32 8.23
N GLU A 41 -2.48 -14.49 9.19
CA GLU A 41 -1.24 -15.24 8.98
C GLU A 41 -1.53 -16.70 8.67
N ASP A 42 -2.38 -17.34 9.47
CA ASP A 42 -2.78 -18.74 9.23
C ASP A 42 -3.42 -18.92 7.85
N LEU A 43 -4.28 -17.96 7.45
CA LEU A 43 -4.87 -17.94 6.12
C LEU A 43 -3.83 -17.79 5.01
N TYR A 44 -2.87 -16.88 5.16
CA TYR A 44 -1.83 -16.64 4.17
C TYR A 44 -0.94 -17.88 3.98
N GLN A 45 -0.59 -18.56 5.08
CA GLN A 45 0.12 -19.85 5.05
C GLN A 45 -0.72 -20.96 4.42
N GLU A 46 -2.04 -20.99 4.64
CA GLU A 46 -2.94 -21.92 3.94
C GLU A 46 -2.96 -21.64 2.43
N TRP A 47 -3.10 -20.38 2.04
CA TRP A 47 -3.18 -19.96 0.66
C TRP A 47 -1.90 -20.40 -0.10
N GLY A 48 -0.74 -20.13 0.49
CA GLY A 48 0.59 -20.45 -0.06
C GLY A 48 0.95 -21.94 -0.16
N LYS A 49 0.20 -22.85 0.49
CA LYS A 49 0.41 -24.31 0.34
C LYS A 49 -0.03 -24.88 -1.01
N GLY A 50 -0.74 -24.10 -1.83
CA GLY A 50 -1.12 -24.52 -3.18
C GLY A 50 -0.04 -24.35 -4.23
N VAL A 51 -0.33 -24.79 -5.44
CA VAL A 51 0.47 -24.49 -6.62
C VAL A 51 0.17 -23.04 -7.03
N GLN A 52 1.22 -22.22 -7.23
CA GLN A 52 1.08 -20.85 -7.73
C GLN A 52 0.20 -20.83 -8.99
N LEU A 53 -0.80 -19.93 -9.01
CA LEU A 53 -1.94 -19.84 -9.94
C LEU A 53 -1.64 -20.11 -11.42
N ASN A 54 -0.43 -19.77 -11.88
CA ASN A 54 0.04 -20.08 -13.24
C ASN A 54 0.08 -21.59 -13.58
N ARG A 55 -0.21 -22.47 -12.61
CA ARG A 55 -0.26 -23.94 -12.78
C ARG A 55 -1.54 -24.59 -12.27
N ALA A 56 -2.51 -23.84 -11.74
CA ALA A 56 -3.78 -24.39 -11.27
C ALA A 56 -4.57 -24.93 -12.47
N ARG A 57 -4.41 -26.22 -12.76
CA ARG A 57 -5.10 -26.93 -13.84
C ARG A 57 -6.34 -27.69 -13.35
N GLU A 58 -6.54 -27.73 -12.03
CA GLU A 58 -7.54 -28.53 -11.36
C GLU A 58 -8.58 -27.65 -10.66
N LYS A 59 -9.86 -27.98 -10.87
CA LYS A 59 -11.00 -27.20 -10.36
C LYS A 59 -10.99 -27.03 -8.84
N GLU A 60 -10.51 -28.04 -8.12
CA GLU A 60 -10.45 -28.04 -6.65
C GLU A 60 -9.46 -27.00 -6.11
N GLU A 61 -8.36 -26.78 -6.83
CA GLU A 61 -7.35 -25.79 -6.46
C GLU A 61 -7.88 -24.36 -6.65
N PHE A 62 -8.61 -24.12 -7.73
CA PHE A 62 -9.28 -22.85 -7.97
C PHE A 62 -10.33 -22.56 -6.88
N GLU A 63 -11.19 -23.52 -6.54
CA GLU A 63 -12.19 -23.35 -5.46
C GLU A 63 -11.53 -23.08 -4.10
N ARG A 64 -10.35 -23.66 -3.83
CA ARG A 64 -9.59 -23.39 -2.60
C ARG A 64 -9.05 -21.96 -2.58
N ILE A 65 -8.50 -21.49 -3.70
CA ILE A 65 -7.96 -20.12 -3.81
C ILE A 65 -9.06 -19.09 -3.62
N GLN A 66 -10.20 -19.25 -4.29
CA GLN A 66 -11.35 -18.34 -4.13
C GLN A 66 -11.81 -18.24 -2.67
N LYS A 67 -11.80 -19.37 -1.95
CA LYS A 67 -12.14 -19.38 -0.51
C LYS A 67 -11.12 -18.63 0.33
N CYS A 68 -9.85 -18.65 -0.06
CA CYS A 68 -8.80 -17.88 0.61
C CYS A 68 -8.96 -16.39 0.32
N GLU A 69 -9.22 -16.02 -0.95
CA GLU A 69 -9.44 -14.63 -1.37
C GLU A 69 -10.63 -14.00 -0.67
N SER A 70 -11.80 -14.64 -0.69
CA SER A 70 -12.97 -14.14 0.04
C SER A 70 -12.70 -14.01 1.53
N LEU A 71 -11.96 -14.93 2.15
CA LEU A 71 -11.66 -14.79 3.57
C LEU A 71 -10.63 -13.69 3.85
N PHE A 72 -9.65 -13.52 2.97
CA PHE A 72 -8.64 -12.47 3.05
C PHE A 72 -9.30 -11.10 2.95
N GLU A 73 -10.26 -10.94 2.04
CA GLU A 73 -11.02 -9.71 1.85
C GLU A 73 -11.77 -9.32 3.14
N PHE A 74 -12.51 -10.25 3.72
CA PHE A 74 -13.27 -9.99 4.94
C PHE A 74 -12.38 -9.69 6.16
N ILE A 75 -11.27 -10.41 6.33
CA ILE A 75 -10.38 -10.21 7.47
C ILE A 75 -9.67 -8.85 7.35
N THR A 76 -9.13 -8.53 6.18
CA THR A 76 -8.41 -7.25 5.98
C THR A 76 -9.36 -6.07 6.08
N GLU A 77 -10.57 -6.14 5.53
CA GLU A 77 -11.57 -5.08 5.67
C GLU A 77 -11.97 -4.86 7.14
N ALA A 78 -12.19 -5.92 7.91
CA ALA A 78 -12.50 -5.80 9.33
C ALA A 78 -11.37 -5.10 10.11
N ILE A 79 -10.11 -5.47 9.83
CA ILE A 79 -8.93 -4.82 10.39
C ILE A 79 -8.90 -3.32 10.06
N PHE A 80 -9.16 -2.97 8.80
CA PHE A 80 -9.18 -1.57 8.35
C PHE A 80 -10.33 -0.77 9.00
N ASN A 81 -11.51 -1.37 9.17
CA ASN A 81 -12.67 -0.70 9.76
C ASN A 81 -12.53 -0.39 11.25
N HIS A 82 -11.58 -1.01 11.95
CA HIS A 82 -11.22 -0.60 13.31
C HIS A 82 -10.51 0.76 13.37
N GLY A 83 -9.97 1.25 12.24
CA GLY A 83 -9.37 2.58 12.15
C GLY A 83 -8.08 2.77 12.96
N ASP A 84 -7.43 1.68 13.36
CA ASP A 84 -6.15 1.71 14.08
C ASP A 84 -4.97 1.53 13.11
N PRO A 85 -4.17 2.57 12.83
CA PRO A 85 -3.04 2.47 11.91
C PRO A 85 -1.90 1.59 12.44
N SER A 86 -1.91 1.17 13.73
CA SER A 86 -0.88 0.27 14.29
C SER A 86 -0.79 -1.09 13.58
N VAL A 87 -1.82 -1.43 12.80
CA VAL A 87 -1.90 -2.64 11.97
C VAL A 87 -1.05 -2.55 10.70
N ILE A 88 -0.62 -1.36 10.28
CA ILE A 88 0.11 -1.17 9.02
C ILE A 88 1.44 -1.96 9.00
N PRO A 89 2.35 -1.86 9.99
CA PRO A 89 3.60 -2.61 9.97
C PRO A 89 3.41 -4.14 9.79
N PRO A 90 2.58 -4.85 10.58
CA PRO A 90 2.40 -6.29 10.37
C PRO A 90 1.73 -6.63 9.03
N LEU A 91 0.99 -5.71 8.40
CA LEU A 91 0.38 -5.92 7.10
C LEU A 91 1.34 -5.76 5.91
N LEU A 92 2.47 -5.04 6.07
CA LEU A 92 3.43 -4.80 4.98
C LEU A 92 4.01 -6.09 4.38
N LYS A 93 4.08 -7.18 5.15
CA LYS A 93 4.55 -8.48 4.64
C LYS A 93 3.62 -9.11 3.60
N TYR A 94 2.35 -8.70 3.55
CA TYR A 94 1.36 -9.19 2.59
C TYR A 94 1.31 -8.37 1.30
N VAL A 95 1.96 -7.20 1.27
CA VAL A 95 2.10 -6.38 0.07
C VAL A 95 2.88 -7.19 -0.97
N PRO A 96 2.39 -7.35 -2.21
CA PRO A 96 3.12 -8.12 -3.23
C PRO A 96 4.49 -7.54 -3.54
N SER A 97 5.42 -8.43 -3.87
CA SER A 97 6.75 -8.09 -4.38
C SER A 97 6.69 -7.67 -5.85
N ASP A 98 7.72 -6.94 -6.29
CA ASP A 98 7.92 -6.63 -7.72
C ASP A 98 8.27 -7.90 -8.53
N ASP A 99 8.84 -8.91 -7.87
CA ASP A 99 9.19 -10.22 -8.41
C ASP A 99 8.34 -11.32 -7.77
N THR A 100 7.16 -11.57 -8.37
CA THR A 100 6.12 -12.47 -7.84
C THR A 100 6.60 -13.88 -7.52
N ASP A 101 7.74 -14.32 -8.05
CA ASP A 101 8.35 -15.61 -7.72
C ASP A 101 8.87 -15.67 -6.27
N GLN A 102 9.06 -14.52 -5.62
CA GLN A 102 9.51 -14.40 -4.23
C GLN A 102 8.36 -14.47 -3.22
N ASP A 103 7.12 -14.28 -3.66
CA ASP A 103 5.97 -14.28 -2.78
C ASP A 103 5.45 -15.70 -2.50
N LEU A 104 5.05 -15.92 -1.25
CA LEU A 104 4.42 -17.17 -0.83
C LEU A 104 3.08 -17.40 -1.54
N VAL A 105 2.36 -16.31 -1.81
CA VAL A 105 1.06 -16.28 -2.46
C VAL A 105 1.15 -15.45 -3.73
N PHE A 106 0.70 -16.03 -4.85
CA PHE A 106 0.39 -15.23 -6.04
C PHE A 106 -0.99 -14.60 -5.82
N MET A 107 -1.01 -13.31 -5.53
CA MET A 107 -2.22 -12.56 -5.22
C MET A 107 -2.76 -11.92 -6.51
N GLU A 108 -4.00 -12.21 -6.88
CA GLU A 108 -4.66 -11.53 -8.01
C GLU A 108 -4.82 -10.03 -7.73
N ASP A 109 -4.94 -9.23 -8.80
CA ASP A 109 -5.02 -7.76 -8.75
C ASP A 109 -6.04 -7.25 -7.73
N TYR A 110 -7.21 -7.90 -7.61
CA TYR A 110 -8.24 -7.48 -6.65
C TYR A 110 -7.76 -7.55 -5.19
N SER A 111 -7.10 -8.66 -4.81
CA SER A 111 -6.62 -8.84 -3.43
C SER A 111 -5.41 -7.96 -3.13
N SER A 112 -4.54 -7.73 -4.13
CA SER A 112 -3.38 -6.86 -3.97
C SER A 112 -3.77 -5.39 -3.88
N GLU A 113 -4.72 -4.95 -4.71
CA GLU A 113 -5.29 -3.61 -4.63
C GLU A 113 -5.97 -3.40 -3.28
N GLN A 114 -6.70 -4.39 -2.76
CA GLN A 114 -7.36 -4.25 -1.47
C GLN A 114 -6.38 -3.99 -0.33
N ILE A 115 -5.31 -4.80 -0.20
CA ILE A 115 -4.35 -4.61 0.89
C ILE A 115 -3.60 -3.28 0.74
N CYS A 116 -3.18 -2.92 -0.47
CA CYS A 116 -2.45 -1.68 -0.74
C CYS A 116 -3.33 -0.43 -0.50
N ASN A 117 -4.56 -0.44 -0.99
CA ASN A 117 -5.51 0.66 -0.80
C ASN A 117 -5.91 0.78 0.68
N GLY A 118 -6.10 -0.34 1.37
CA GLY A 118 -6.42 -0.36 2.79
C GLY A 118 -5.32 0.23 3.67
N ILE A 119 -4.05 -0.14 3.45
CA ILE A 119 -2.88 0.42 4.17
C ILE A 119 -2.80 1.94 4.08
N THR A 120 -3.23 2.51 2.95
CA THR A 120 -3.17 3.97 2.68
C THR A 120 -4.53 4.65 2.77
N ASN A 121 -5.53 4.00 3.38
CA ASN A 121 -6.89 4.51 3.38
C ASN A 121 -7.10 5.63 4.41
N ALA A 122 -6.98 6.88 3.94
CA ALA A 122 -7.27 8.08 4.74
C ALA A 122 -8.68 8.12 5.35
N ARG A 123 -9.66 7.39 4.79
CA ARG A 123 -11.02 7.32 5.37
C ARG A 123 -11.08 6.42 6.60
N CYS A 124 -10.24 5.38 6.66
CA CYS A 124 -10.15 4.48 7.80
C CYS A 124 -9.25 5.06 8.89
N PHE A 125 -8.07 5.56 8.51
CA PHE A 125 -7.01 5.91 9.47
C PHE A 125 -6.80 7.41 9.69
N GLY A 126 -7.49 8.28 8.95
CA GLY A 126 -7.23 9.72 9.00
C GLY A 126 -5.80 10.06 8.58
N GLU A 127 -5.21 11.08 9.19
CA GLU A 127 -3.82 11.47 8.89
C GLU A 127 -2.76 10.58 9.59
N ASP A 128 -3.17 9.77 10.57
CA ASP A 128 -2.28 9.01 11.43
C ASP A 128 -1.62 7.82 10.70
N TYR A 129 -2.12 7.39 9.54
CA TYR A 129 -1.46 6.35 8.74
C TYR A 129 -0.12 6.84 8.18
N ILE A 130 0.01 8.12 7.86
CA ILE A 130 1.21 8.70 7.23
C ILE A 130 2.44 8.53 8.14
N PRO A 131 2.46 9.00 9.41
CA PRO A 131 3.61 8.82 10.28
C PRO A 131 3.94 7.34 10.53
N VAL A 132 2.92 6.47 10.66
CA VAL A 132 3.12 5.04 10.87
C VAL A 132 3.79 4.41 9.65
N LEU A 133 3.22 4.63 8.45
CA LEU A 133 3.74 4.10 7.20
C LEU A 133 5.14 4.65 6.89
N LEU A 134 5.41 5.94 7.11
CA LEU A 134 6.76 6.50 6.98
C LEU A 134 7.79 5.77 7.86
N GLY A 135 7.40 5.39 9.07
CA GLY A 135 8.27 4.67 10.00
C GLY A 135 8.65 3.26 9.53
N CYS A 136 7.79 2.60 8.77
CA CYS A 136 7.99 1.20 8.36
C CYS A 136 8.09 0.96 6.84
N ILE A 137 7.96 1.99 5.98
CA ILE A 137 8.00 1.83 4.51
C ILE A 137 9.28 1.18 3.99
N HIS A 138 10.38 1.32 4.74
CA HIS A 138 11.66 0.69 4.45
C HIS A 138 11.60 -0.84 4.44
N GLU A 139 10.63 -1.46 5.13
CA GLU A 139 10.43 -2.91 5.15
C GLU A 139 10.00 -3.48 3.79
N LEU A 140 9.49 -2.63 2.90
CA LEU A 140 9.16 -3.02 1.52
C LEU A 140 10.41 -3.14 0.65
N LEU A 141 11.53 -2.51 1.00
CA LEU A 141 12.68 -2.42 0.14
C LEU A 141 13.69 -3.56 0.39
N PRO A 142 14.30 -4.12 -0.67
CA PRO A 142 14.12 -3.81 -2.10
C PRO A 142 13.00 -4.62 -2.77
N ARG A 143 12.23 -5.41 -2.01
CA ARG A 143 11.30 -6.44 -2.52
C ARG A 143 10.11 -5.87 -3.31
N ALA A 144 9.58 -4.72 -2.91
CA ALA A 144 8.31 -4.16 -3.39
C ALA A 144 8.45 -2.64 -3.62
N MET A 145 9.40 -2.24 -4.47
CA MET A 145 9.67 -0.83 -4.76
C MET A 145 8.48 -0.16 -5.46
N ALA A 146 7.79 -0.86 -6.36
CA ALA A 146 6.64 -0.28 -7.06
C ALA A 146 5.49 0.04 -6.10
N ASN A 147 5.25 -0.82 -5.10
CA ASN A 147 4.24 -0.57 -4.06
C ASN A 147 4.69 0.52 -3.07
N ALA A 148 5.97 0.59 -2.72
CA ALA A 148 6.51 1.68 -1.91
C ALA A 148 6.37 3.05 -2.61
N ASP A 149 6.62 3.12 -3.92
CA ASP A 149 6.35 4.29 -4.77
C ASP A 149 4.87 4.67 -4.77
N SER A 150 3.97 3.69 -4.95
CA SER A 150 2.52 3.91 -4.88
C SER A 150 2.09 4.48 -3.52
N PHE A 151 2.63 3.94 -2.43
CA PHE A 151 2.37 4.45 -1.08
C PHE A 151 2.88 5.87 -0.88
N LEU A 152 4.09 6.19 -1.35
CA LEU A 152 4.61 7.55 -1.32
C LEU A 152 3.70 8.51 -2.09
N TYR A 153 3.26 8.10 -3.29
CA TYR A 153 2.35 8.90 -4.11
C TYR A 153 1.01 9.16 -3.39
N GLN A 154 0.43 8.14 -2.77
CA GLN A 154 -0.82 8.27 -2.01
C GLN A 154 -0.65 9.19 -0.79
N MET A 155 0.44 9.07 -0.04
CA MET A 155 0.75 9.99 1.06
C MET A 155 0.89 11.44 0.58
N ILE A 156 1.56 11.68 -0.56
CA ILE A 156 1.68 13.01 -1.18
C ILE A 156 0.31 13.56 -1.56
N LEU A 157 -0.53 12.75 -2.20
CA LEU A 157 -1.86 13.13 -2.62
C LEU A 157 -2.72 13.51 -1.43
N ASP A 158 -2.75 12.68 -0.39
CA ASP A 158 -3.55 12.94 0.81
C ASP A 158 -3.05 14.17 1.57
N ASP A 159 -1.74 14.35 1.69
CA ASP A 159 -1.11 15.53 2.28
C ASP A 159 -1.46 16.83 1.51
N LEU A 160 -1.57 16.75 0.18
CA LEU A 160 -1.93 17.89 -0.69
C LEU A 160 -3.43 18.12 -0.81
N VAL A 161 -4.28 17.11 -0.61
CA VAL A 161 -5.73 17.18 -0.89
C VAL A 161 -6.54 17.22 0.40
N TYR A 162 -6.35 16.24 1.28
CA TYR A 162 -7.18 16.03 2.47
C TYR A 162 -6.58 16.66 3.73
N PHE A 163 -5.26 16.67 3.85
CA PHE A 163 -4.54 17.14 5.06
C PHE A 163 -3.79 18.45 4.84
N LYS A 164 -4.36 19.34 4.02
CA LYS A 164 -3.75 20.63 3.65
C LYS A 164 -3.38 21.51 4.85
N GLU A 165 -4.13 21.39 5.94
CA GLU A 165 -3.95 22.23 7.14
C GLU A 165 -2.82 21.71 8.04
N THR A 166 -2.66 20.39 8.14
CA THR A 166 -1.73 19.72 9.07
C THR A 166 -0.43 19.28 8.41
N ARG A 167 -0.45 19.01 7.10
CA ARG A 167 0.71 18.61 6.28
C ARG A 167 1.55 17.51 6.96
N PRO A 168 0.93 16.37 7.31
CA PRO A 168 1.58 15.30 8.08
C PRO A 168 2.85 14.75 7.40
N LEU A 169 2.91 14.68 6.07
CA LEU A 169 4.04 14.07 5.37
C LEU A 169 5.35 14.82 5.66
N VAL A 170 5.36 16.15 5.47
CA VAL A 170 6.54 16.98 5.78
C VAL A 170 6.82 16.99 7.28
N SER A 171 5.77 17.07 8.09
CA SER A 171 5.89 17.15 9.56
C SER A 171 6.53 15.91 10.16
N TYR A 172 6.31 14.73 9.56
CA TYR A 172 6.75 13.44 10.09
C TYR A 172 7.88 12.77 9.31
N PHE A 173 8.48 13.45 8.33
CA PHE A 173 9.62 12.92 7.58
C PHE A 173 10.79 12.41 8.44
N TYR A 174 11.00 12.98 9.62
CA TYR A 174 12.04 12.53 10.54
C TYR A 174 11.86 11.07 11.04
N LEU A 175 10.67 10.46 10.85
CA LEU A 175 10.41 9.06 11.18
C LEU A 175 10.97 8.09 10.13
N ALA A 176 11.17 8.55 8.90
CA ALA A 176 11.62 7.70 7.81
C ALA A 176 13.13 7.41 7.86
N GLN A 177 13.52 6.22 7.40
CA GLN A 177 14.93 5.91 7.17
C GLN A 177 15.43 6.66 5.94
N LYS A 178 16.48 7.47 6.12
CA LYS A 178 17.03 8.38 5.09
C LYS A 178 17.30 7.65 3.78
N GLU A 179 18.09 6.59 3.82
CA GLU A 179 18.54 5.88 2.63
C GLU A 179 17.35 5.24 1.88
N SER A 180 16.43 4.59 2.60
CA SER A 180 15.27 3.93 2.00
C SER A 180 14.30 4.94 1.38
N LEU A 181 13.93 6.00 2.10
CA LEU A 181 13.00 6.99 1.55
C LEU A 181 13.62 7.77 0.37
N MET A 182 14.92 8.02 0.40
CA MET A 182 15.64 8.59 -0.76
C MET A 182 15.57 7.66 -1.97
N GLN A 183 15.74 6.35 -1.79
CA GLN A 183 15.62 5.38 -2.89
C GLN A 183 14.21 5.39 -3.50
N ILE A 184 13.17 5.50 -2.68
CA ILE A 184 11.78 5.58 -3.18
C ILE A 184 11.58 6.90 -3.96
N PHE A 185 12.05 8.03 -3.44
CA PHE A 185 11.98 9.31 -4.16
C PHE A 185 12.73 9.28 -5.50
N ASP A 186 13.94 8.73 -5.51
CA ASP A 186 14.76 8.65 -6.72
C ASP A 186 14.09 7.75 -7.76
N TYR A 187 13.58 6.58 -7.35
CA TYR A 187 12.78 5.70 -8.20
C TYR A 187 11.54 6.40 -8.77
N SER A 188 10.80 7.11 -7.92
CA SER A 188 9.57 7.84 -8.33
C SER A 188 9.86 8.94 -9.36
N ILE A 189 10.96 9.68 -9.18
CA ILE A 189 11.44 10.69 -10.13
C ILE A 189 11.84 10.05 -11.45
N GLU A 190 12.64 8.98 -11.42
CA GLU A 190 13.10 8.28 -12.61
C GLU A 190 11.92 7.74 -13.42
N LYS A 191 11.00 7.03 -12.78
CA LYS A 191 9.77 6.49 -13.38
C LYS A 191 8.92 7.60 -14.01
N THR A 192 8.65 8.68 -13.28
CA THR A 192 7.85 9.81 -13.80
C THR A 192 8.53 10.49 -14.98
N LEU A 193 9.86 10.61 -14.99
CA LEU A 193 10.62 11.16 -16.10
C LEU A 193 10.59 10.24 -17.34
N GLU A 194 10.62 8.93 -17.14
CA GLU A 194 10.46 7.95 -18.23
C GLU A 194 9.08 8.06 -18.89
N GLU A 195 8.01 8.14 -18.11
CA GLU A 195 6.64 8.34 -18.63
C GLU A 195 6.52 9.65 -19.42
N VAL A 196 7.16 10.73 -18.96
CA VAL A 196 7.23 12.01 -19.71
C VAL A 196 7.97 11.84 -21.03
N LYS A 197 9.05 11.05 -21.05
CA LYS A 197 9.84 10.81 -22.27
C LYS A 197 9.07 9.97 -23.30
N GLU A 198 8.28 9.01 -22.84
CA GLU A 198 7.47 8.15 -23.72
C GLU A 198 6.22 8.87 -24.24
N GLY A 199 5.61 9.73 -23.41
CA GLY A 199 4.35 10.39 -23.72
C GLY A 199 4.46 11.82 -24.28
N LYS A 200 5.63 12.49 -24.18
CA LYS A 200 5.80 13.91 -24.57
C LYS A 200 7.04 14.15 -25.44
N SER A 201 7.19 15.38 -25.92
CA SER A 201 8.38 15.78 -26.69
C SER A 201 9.64 15.82 -25.82
N GLN A 202 10.81 15.66 -26.45
CA GLN A 202 12.12 15.82 -25.79
C GLN A 202 12.26 17.17 -25.08
N GLU A 203 11.60 18.22 -25.59
CA GLU A 203 11.56 19.53 -24.94
C GLU A 203 10.86 19.48 -23.58
N MET A 204 9.72 18.79 -23.47
CA MET A 204 9.00 18.63 -22.20
C MET A 204 9.81 17.86 -21.17
N PHE A 205 10.54 16.82 -21.59
CA PHE A 205 11.47 16.08 -20.74
C PHE A 205 12.58 16.99 -20.20
N ASN A 206 13.23 17.75 -21.08
CA ASN A 206 14.28 18.69 -20.67
C ASN A 206 13.75 19.79 -19.75
N CYS A 207 12.54 20.29 -19.99
CA CYS A 207 11.88 21.24 -19.10
C CYS A 207 11.60 20.64 -17.72
N ALA A 208 11.12 19.39 -17.64
CA ALA A 208 10.89 18.72 -16.36
C ALA A 208 12.19 18.58 -15.55
N ILE A 209 13.29 18.15 -16.18
CA ILE A 209 14.61 18.07 -15.54
C ILE A 209 15.08 19.44 -15.04
N ASP A 210 14.99 20.48 -15.88
CA ASP A 210 15.39 21.83 -15.49
C ASP A 210 14.57 22.34 -14.29
N ARG A 211 13.25 22.08 -14.27
CA ARG A 211 12.37 22.47 -13.14
C ARG A 211 12.79 21.80 -11.83
N ILE A 212 12.95 20.48 -11.81
CA ILE A 212 13.27 19.75 -10.56
C ILE A 212 14.71 19.95 -10.08
N SER A 213 15.61 20.42 -10.95
CA SER A 213 16.99 20.78 -10.59
C SER A 213 17.10 22.05 -9.72
N ARG A 214 16.01 22.82 -9.62
CA ARG A 214 15.96 24.09 -8.89
C ARG A 214 15.13 23.95 -7.62
N PRO A 215 15.37 24.80 -6.61
CA PRO A 215 14.52 24.82 -5.42
C PRO A 215 13.05 25.08 -5.77
N ILE A 216 12.16 24.18 -5.34
CA ILE A 216 10.71 24.34 -5.46
C ILE A 216 10.21 24.90 -4.14
N ILE A 217 9.59 26.08 -4.18
CA ILE A 217 9.20 26.83 -2.97
C ILE A 217 7.94 26.22 -2.34
N SER A 218 7.02 25.75 -3.16
CA SER A 218 5.73 25.20 -2.74
C SER A 218 5.12 24.40 -3.88
N VAL A 219 4.27 23.43 -3.53
CA VAL A 219 3.44 22.69 -4.47
C VAL A 219 2.00 22.61 -3.98
N SER A 220 1.11 22.36 -4.92
CA SER A 220 -0.31 22.09 -4.75
C SER A 220 -0.69 20.86 -5.55
N PHE A 221 -1.89 20.33 -5.33
CA PHE A 221 -2.42 19.20 -6.10
C PHE A 221 -2.42 19.44 -7.63
N GLU A 222 -2.57 20.68 -8.08
CA GLU A 222 -2.63 21.03 -9.51
C GLU A 222 -1.24 21.04 -10.20
N ASN A 223 -0.16 20.94 -9.42
CA ASN A 223 1.19 20.89 -9.99
C ASN A 223 1.45 19.53 -10.65
N GLU A 224 2.40 19.48 -11.59
CA GLU A 224 2.76 18.21 -12.22
C GLU A 224 3.30 17.22 -11.17
N PRO A 225 3.01 15.90 -11.28
CA PRO A 225 3.47 14.91 -10.31
C PRO A 225 4.97 14.98 -10.05
N ILE A 226 5.77 15.20 -11.10
CA ILE A 226 7.23 15.34 -10.99
C ILE A 226 7.65 16.51 -10.10
N ASP A 227 6.92 17.64 -10.14
CA ASP A 227 7.22 18.81 -9.32
C ASP A 227 6.82 18.54 -7.86
N GLN A 228 5.71 17.81 -7.63
CA GLN A 228 5.26 17.39 -6.30
C GLN A 228 6.31 16.47 -5.64
N ILE A 229 6.70 15.38 -6.31
CA ILE A 229 7.68 14.42 -5.82
C ILE A 229 9.02 15.13 -5.53
N ALA A 230 9.49 15.96 -6.47
CA ALA A 230 10.73 16.70 -6.30
C ALA A 230 10.68 17.69 -5.12
N PHE A 231 9.55 18.37 -4.89
CA PHE A 231 9.37 19.23 -3.72
C PHE A 231 9.50 18.44 -2.42
N PHE A 232 8.77 17.32 -2.27
CA PHE A 232 8.81 16.51 -1.06
C PHE A 232 10.20 15.90 -0.82
N ARG A 233 10.89 15.47 -1.89
CA ARG A 233 12.29 15.04 -1.81
C ARG A 233 13.22 16.17 -1.33
N GLN A 234 13.05 17.39 -1.82
CA GLN A 234 13.83 18.55 -1.39
C GLN A 234 13.54 18.91 0.08
N GLU A 235 12.29 18.85 0.53
CA GLU A 235 11.91 19.02 1.94
C GLU A 235 12.55 17.95 2.83
N PHE A 236 12.54 16.69 2.39
CA PHE A 236 13.19 15.59 3.09
C PHE A 236 14.70 15.81 3.25
N LEU A 237 15.39 16.23 2.18
CA LEU A 237 16.82 16.52 2.22
C LEU A 237 17.19 17.67 3.16
N LYS A 238 16.33 18.69 3.29
CA LYS A 238 16.57 19.81 4.23
C LYS A 238 16.68 19.33 5.68
N LEU A 239 15.95 18.28 6.06
CA LEU A 239 15.99 17.72 7.41
C LEU A 239 17.28 16.97 7.72
N HIS A 240 17.92 16.38 6.71
CA HIS A 240 19.07 15.50 6.88
C HIS A 240 20.42 16.15 6.56
N GLY A 241 20.44 17.47 6.32
CA GLY A 241 21.63 18.20 5.91
C GLY A 241 22.09 17.85 4.49
N HIS A 242 22.71 18.82 3.82
CA HIS A 242 23.30 18.62 2.49
C HIS A 242 24.56 17.74 2.57
N ASP A 243 24.38 16.43 2.73
CA ASP A 243 25.39 15.45 2.33
C ASP A 243 25.06 15.00 0.91
N GLY A 244 25.40 15.87 -0.04
CA GLY A 244 25.37 15.64 -1.49
C GLY A 244 26.52 16.41 -2.13
#